data_AF-A0A357ARC7-F1
#
_entry.id   AF-A0A357ARC7-F1
#
_cell.length_a   1.000
_cell.length_b   1.000
_cell.length_c   1.000
_cell.angle_alpha   90.00
_cell.angle_beta   90.00
_cell.angle_gamma   90.00
#
_symmetry.space_group_name_H-M   'P 1'
#
loop_
_entity.id
_entity.type
_entity.pdbx_description
1 polymer ?
#
loop_
_entity_poly.entity_id
_entity_poly.type
_entity_poly.pdbx_seq_one_letter_code
_entity_poly.pdbx_strand_id
1 'polypeptide(L)'
;MISDLHTHSSFSTDSEAPQEEMLDRAISLGLKTYCFTDHYDYIWPEQYEDRFIFDVDKYFEKLTALKQAYKGKIEVLIGVEEGLRNEPGLPDQVKSFYDEMNSKYPFDFVIGSSHILRYYDPYYEDYWSGKPAPGKDLGAPDYAKNKERLSLEDGLREYFESILFNSKNYDNYDIYGHLDYIVRYAPGLSKEEKNYSPMDFKNIIDEILKGIIAKGKGIEINTSGIKYGLGYTHPKEWIVKRYHELGGEIITVGSDAHQKEHIAYGFDTAASVLENSGFKYYCIFRNRKPEFIKL
;
A
#
# COMPACT_ATOMS: atom_id res chain seq x y z
N MET A 1 0.96 -3.00 19.57
CA MET A 1 1.96 -2.37 18.68
C MET A 1 2.10 -0.89 19.01
N ILE A 2 3.26 -0.29 18.73
CA ILE A 2 3.58 1.09 19.15
C ILE A 2 3.89 2.03 17.98
N SER A 3 3.69 1.58 16.74
CA SER A 3 4.02 2.35 15.55
C SER A 3 2.97 2.15 14.46
N ASP A 4 2.58 3.24 13.80
CA ASP A 4 1.72 3.21 12.61
C ASP A 4 2.51 3.77 11.43
N LEU A 5 2.73 2.93 10.41
CA LEU A 5 3.62 3.25 9.29
C LEU A 5 2.92 3.52 7.97
N HIS A 6 1.59 3.54 7.92
CA HIS A 6 0.86 3.84 6.69
C HIS A 6 -0.31 4.77 7.00
N THR A 7 -0.13 6.07 6.73
CA THR A 7 -1.13 7.10 7.05
C THR A 7 -1.11 8.25 6.05
N HIS A 8 -2.26 8.88 5.86
CA HIS A 8 -2.52 9.91 4.84
C HIS A 8 -3.09 11.16 5.48
N SER A 9 -2.37 12.26 5.31
CA SER A 9 -2.74 13.59 5.77
C SER A 9 -3.33 14.42 4.63
N SER A 10 -3.58 15.70 4.88
CA SER A 10 -4.02 16.68 3.88
C SER A 10 -3.05 16.92 2.71
N PHE A 11 -1.94 16.16 2.61
CA PHE A 11 -1.09 16.13 1.43
C PHE A 11 -1.56 15.11 0.40
N SER A 12 -2.20 14.02 0.84
CA SER A 12 -2.86 13.07 -0.07
C SER A 12 -4.13 13.69 -0.63
N THR A 13 -4.40 13.45 -1.91
CA THR A 13 -5.55 14.06 -2.63
C THR A 13 -6.91 13.63 -2.05
N ASP A 14 -6.97 12.48 -1.40
CA ASP A 14 -8.16 11.85 -0.84
C ASP A 14 -8.25 11.94 0.70
N SER A 15 -7.45 12.82 1.31
CA SER A 15 -7.49 13.09 2.75
C SER A 15 -7.50 14.59 3.02
N GLU A 16 -8.26 14.99 4.03
CA GLU A 16 -8.31 16.38 4.53
C GLU A 16 -7.72 16.48 5.95
N ALA A 17 -7.12 15.39 6.45
CA ALA A 17 -6.70 15.28 7.84
C ALA A 17 -5.46 16.16 8.14
N PRO A 18 -5.55 17.15 9.04
CA PRO A 18 -4.39 17.94 9.41
C PRO A 18 -3.35 17.09 10.14
N GLN A 19 -2.07 17.24 9.77
CA GLN A 19 -0.98 16.43 10.30
C GLN A 19 -0.87 16.56 11.84
N GLU A 20 -1.07 17.76 12.38
CA GLU A 20 -1.09 18.00 13.83
C GLU A 20 -2.17 17.18 14.55
N GLU A 21 -3.39 17.13 14.02
CA GLU A 21 -4.47 16.37 14.64
C GLU A 21 -4.20 14.87 14.62
N MET A 22 -3.57 14.38 13.55
CA MET A 22 -3.14 12.99 13.46
C MET A 22 -2.08 12.67 14.51
N LEU A 23 -1.07 13.53 14.69
CA LEU A 23 -0.02 13.35 15.69
C LEU A 23 -0.56 13.40 17.13
N ASP A 24 -1.42 14.36 17.44
CA ASP A 24 -2.06 14.46 18.76
C ASP A 24 -2.90 13.22 19.06
N ARG A 25 -3.60 12.70 18.05
CA ARG A 25 -4.35 11.46 18.18
C ARG A 25 -3.43 10.25 18.38
N ALA A 26 -2.37 10.12 17.60
CA ALA A 26 -1.37 9.07 17.75
C ALA A 26 -0.76 9.04 19.18
N ILE A 27 -0.43 10.21 19.73
CA ILE A 27 0.05 10.36 21.11
C ILE A 27 -1.00 9.89 22.11
N SER A 28 -2.27 10.30 21.93
CA SER A 28 -3.37 9.90 22.83
C SER A 28 -3.60 8.38 22.86
N LEU A 29 -3.27 7.69 21.75
CA LEU A 29 -3.34 6.24 21.62
C LEU A 29 -2.08 5.53 22.16
N GLY A 30 -1.08 6.28 22.62
CA GLY A 30 0.15 5.74 23.18
C GLY A 30 1.19 5.30 22.15
N LEU A 31 1.01 5.63 20.86
CA LEU A 31 2.00 5.38 19.82
C LEU A 31 3.32 6.11 20.15
N LYS A 32 4.43 5.47 19.79
CA LYS A 32 5.79 5.98 19.99
C LYS A 32 6.43 6.45 18.70
N THR A 33 6.02 5.88 17.57
CA THR A 33 6.50 6.24 16.24
C THR A 33 5.30 6.37 15.31
N TYR A 34 5.31 7.38 14.45
CA TYR A 34 4.25 7.65 13.49
C TYR A 34 4.87 8.06 12.16
N CYS A 35 4.50 7.39 11.07
CA CYS A 35 4.98 7.70 9.73
C CYS A 35 3.85 8.25 8.87
N PHE A 36 4.07 9.43 8.31
CA PHE A 36 3.27 9.93 7.19
C PHE A 36 3.77 9.27 5.91
N THR A 37 2.85 8.69 5.14
CA THR A 37 3.13 8.02 3.86
C THR A 37 2.09 8.45 2.85
N ASP A 38 1.94 9.76 2.72
CA ASP A 38 0.98 10.36 1.79
C ASP A 38 1.20 9.85 0.34
N HIS A 39 0.12 9.83 -0.43
CA HIS A 39 0.10 9.29 -1.80
C HIS A 39 1.00 10.09 -2.75
N TYR A 40 1.80 9.38 -3.53
CA TYR A 40 2.53 9.91 -4.67
C TYR A 40 2.44 8.94 -5.86
N ASP A 41 1.44 9.12 -6.70
CA ASP A 41 1.19 8.32 -7.90
C ASP A 41 1.61 9.09 -9.16
N TYR A 42 2.88 8.92 -9.55
CA TYR A 42 3.40 9.57 -10.75
C TYR A 42 2.70 9.06 -12.03
N ILE A 43 2.31 9.99 -12.90
CA ILE A 43 1.52 9.76 -14.13
C ILE A 43 0.11 9.21 -13.84
N TRP A 44 -0.61 9.79 -12.87
CA TRP A 44 -2.01 9.45 -12.62
C TRP A 44 -2.87 9.50 -13.92
N PRO A 45 -3.83 8.56 -14.13
CA PRO A 45 -4.61 8.53 -15.37
C PRO A 45 -5.43 9.81 -15.60
N GLU A 46 -5.27 10.41 -16.78
CA GLU A 46 -5.82 11.73 -17.14
C GLU A 46 -7.35 11.79 -17.16
N GLN A 47 -8.04 10.64 -17.20
CA GLN A 47 -9.50 10.63 -17.12
C GLN A 47 -10.06 10.95 -15.73
N TYR A 48 -9.21 10.96 -14.70
CA TYR A 48 -9.56 11.39 -13.36
C TYR A 48 -9.12 12.85 -13.16
N GLU A 49 -9.93 13.63 -12.45
CA GLU A 49 -9.59 15.03 -12.13
C GLU A 49 -8.46 15.13 -11.10
N ASP A 50 -8.40 14.14 -10.20
CA ASP A 50 -7.38 14.01 -9.17
C ASP A 50 -6.00 13.77 -9.76
N ARG A 51 -4.96 14.09 -8.97
CA ARG A 51 -3.56 13.94 -9.42
C ARG A 51 -2.70 13.06 -8.53
N PHE A 52 -3.15 12.75 -7.30
CA PHE A 52 -2.44 11.91 -6.32
C PHE A 52 -0.94 12.22 -6.19
N ILE A 53 -0.58 13.50 -6.32
CA ILE A 53 0.78 14.00 -6.13
C ILE A 53 0.75 15.26 -5.28
N PHE A 54 1.84 15.52 -4.58
CA PHE A 54 2.02 16.73 -3.79
C PHE A 54 3.36 17.43 -4.07
N ASP A 55 3.51 18.65 -3.57
CA ASP A 55 4.77 19.38 -3.59
C ASP A 55 5.72 18.81 -2.53
N VAL A 56 6.71 18.04 -2.97
CA VAL A 56 7.62 17.29 -2.08
C VAL A 56 8.49 18.23 -1.22
N ASP A 57 8.84 19.42 -1.72
CA ASP A 57 9.60 20.41 -0.94
C ASP A 57 8.75 20.91 0.23
N LYS A 58 7.47 21.24 -0.01
CA LYS A 58 6.54 21.65 1.06
C LYS A 58 6.21 20.52 2.04
N TYR A 59 6.12 19.29 1.54
CA TYR A 59 5.93 18.11 2.37
C TYR A 59 7.06 17.95 3.38
N PHE A 60 8.31 17.98 2.92
CA PHE A 60 9.48 17.90 3.79
C PHE A 60 9.61 19.11 4.72
N GLU A 61 9.34 20.32 4.25
CA GLU A 61 9.35 21.53 5.09
C GLU A 61 8.39 21.37 6.29
N LYS A 62 7.13 21.05 6.00
CA LYS A 62 6.08 20.88 7.01
C LYS A 62 6.39 19.74 7.97
N LEU A 63 6.70 18.55 7.47
CA LEU A 63 6.90 17.39 8.32
C LEU A 63 8.21 17.47 9.12
N THR A 64 9.25 18.13 8.60
CA THR A 64 10.47 18.41 9.37
C THR A 64 10.20 19.36 10.52
N ALA A 65 9.39 20.41 10.30
CA ALA A 65 8.97 21.31 11.36
C ALA A 65 8.17 20.57 12.46
N LEU A 66 7.26 19.67 12.06
CA LEU A 66 6.52 18.83 13.00
C LEU A 66 7.41 17.85 13.77
N LYS A 67 8.38 17.22 13.11
CA LYS A 67 9.38 16.34 13.75
C LYS A 67 10.13 17.07 14.88
N GLN A 68 10.42 18.37 14.72
CA GLN A 68 11.00 19.18 15.80
C GLN A 68 9.97 19.57 16.87
N ALA A 69 8.77 20.02 16.48
CA ALA A 69 7.73 20.48 17.41
C ALA A 69 7.20 19.36 18.33
N TYR A 70 7.20 18.11 17.85
CA TYR A 70 6.72 16.94 18.57
C TYR A 70 7.84 16.12 19.23
N LYS A 71 9.09 16.60 19.16
CA LYS A 71 10.27 15.94 19.76
C LYS A 71 10.02 15.62 21.24
N GLY A 72 10.25 14.37 21.61
CA GLY A 72 10.06 13.87 22.98
C GLY A 72 8.60 13.49 23.33
N LYS A 73 7.64 13.75 22.44
CA LYS A 73 6.25 13.29 22.59
C LYS A 73 5.98 12.05 21.74
N ILE A 74 6.35 12.11 20.47
CA ILE A 74 6.26 11.00 19.51
C ILE A 74 7.37 11.17 18.48
N GLU A 75 7.91 10.06 17.97
CA GLU A 75 8.81 10.10 16.83
C GLU A 75 8.03 10.22 15.53
N VAL A 76 8.30 11.28 14.77
CA VAL A 76 7.70 11.52 13.45
C VAL A 76 8.69 11.06 12.38
N LEU A 77 8.24 10.14 11.53
CA LEU A 77 8.95 9.66 10.36
C LEU A 77 8.33 10.24 9.09
N ILE A 78 9.17 10.57 8.10
CA ILE A 78 8.74 11.13 6.82
C ILE A 78 8.86 10.04 5.77
N GLY A 79 7.75 9.43 5.37
CA GLY A 79 7.70 8.46 4.28
C GLY A 79 6.80 8.91 3.14
N VAL A 80 6.59 8.01 2.19
CA VAL A 80 5.72 8.20 1.02
C VAL A 80 5.16 6.85 0.57
N GLU A 81 3.93 6.84 0.07
CA GLU A 81 3.39 5.70 -0.67
C GLU A 81 3.43 5.99 -2.17
N GLU A 82 4.27 5.25 -2.89
CA GLU A 82 4.50 5.41 -4.32
C GLU A 82 3.66 4.44 -5.14
N GLY A 83 2.85 4.99 -6.05
CA GLY A 83 2.07 4.22 -7.01
C GLY A 83 2.95 3.62 -8.11
N LEU A 84 3.17 2.31 -8.06
CA LEU A 84 3.91 1.55 -9.07
C LEU A 84 3.01 1.21 -10.27
N ARG A 85 3.60 1.20 -11.47
CA ARG A 85 2.87 1.06 -12.74
C ARG A 85 3.42 -0.06 -13.60
N ASN A 86 2.55 -0.83 -14.23
CA ASN A 86 2.93 -1.96 -15.10
C ASN A 86 2.46 -1.79 -16.55
N GLU A 87 1.82 -0.68 -16.91
CA GLU A 87 1.27 -0.52 -18.24
C GLU A 87 2.35 -0.27 -19.30
N PRO A 88 2.18 -0.78 -20.54
CA PRO A 88 3.21 -0.67 -21.57
C PRO A 88 3.72 0.76 -21.77
N GLY A 89 5.04 0.94 -21.70
CA GLY A 89 5.73 2.21 -21.93
C GLY A 89 5.87 3.13 -20.71
N LEU A 90 5.22 2.84 -19.58
CA LEU A 90 5.34 3.63 -18.35
C LEU A 90 6.43 3.18 -17.36
N PRO A 91 6.72 1.88 -17.17
CA PRO A 91 7.56 1.41 -16.06
C PRO A 91 8.92 2.08 -15.95
N ASP A 92 9.64 2.23 -17.07
CA ASP A 92 10.97 2.84 -17.07
C ASP A 92 10.93 4.32 -16.66
N GLN A 93 9.89 5.05 -17.08
CA GLN A 93 9.70 6.46 -16.74
C GLN A 93 9.34 6.60 -15.25
N VAL A 94 8.39 5.79 -14.76
CA VAL A 94 7.97 5.80 -13.35
C VAL A 94 9.11 5.40 -12.43
N LYS A 95 9.84 4.33 -12.78
CA LYS A 95 11.00 3.88 -12.03
C LYS A 95 12.07 4.97 -11.96
N SER A 96 12.40 5.59 -13.10
CA SER A 96 13.43 6.63 -13.16
C SER A 96 13.04 7.86 -12.34
N PHE A 97 11.76 8.24 -12.35
CA PHE A 97 11.24 9.35 -11.57
C PHE A 97 11.35 9.08 -10.06
N TYR A 98 10.89 7.92 -9.58
CA TYR A 98 11.01 7.57 -8.16
C TYR A 98 12.47 7.39 -7.74
N ASP A 99 13.33 6.85 -8.61
CA ASP A 99 14.77 6.78 -8.36
C ASP A 99 15.41 8.15 -8.14
N GLU A 100 15.04 9.13 -8.96
CA GLU A 100 15.48 10.52 -8.79
C GLU A 100 14.92 11.13 -7.50
N MET A 101 13.60 11.03 -7.28
CA MET A 101 12.93 11.60 -6.11
C MET A 101 13.51 11.06 -4.80
N ASN A 102 13.65 9.73 -4.69
CA ASN A 102 14.15 9.07 -3.49
C ASN A 102 15.65 9.27 -3.28
N SER A 103 16.40 9.69 -4.30
CA SER A 103 17.79 10.12 -4.15
C SER A 103 17.91 11.57 -3.66
N LYS A 104 16.94 12.42 -4.02
CA LYS A 104 16.92 13.86 -3.67
C LYS A 104 16.41 14.08 -2.25
N TYR A 105 15.41 13.31 -1.82
CA TYR A 105 14.75 13.51 -0.54
C TYR A 105 15.03 12.37 0.44
N PRO A 106 15.39 12.68 1.70
CA PRO A 106 15.77 11.66 2.68
C PRO A 106 14.54 11.05 3.35
N PHE A 107 13.71 10.32 2.60
CA PHE A 107 12.60 9.56 3.16
C PHE A 107 13.09 8.54 4.18
N ASP A 108 12.41 8.47 5.33
CA ASP A 108 12.62 7.44 6.34
C ASP A 108 12.13 6.08 5.85
N PHE A 109 11.07 6.05 5.04
CA PHE A 109 10.35 4.86 4.63
C PHE A 109 9.61 5.06 3.30
N VAL A 110 9.63 4.06 2.41
CA VAL A 110 8.91 4.09 1.13
C VAL A 110 8.05 2.83 0.96
N ILE A 111 6.75 3.03 0.75
CA ILE A 111 5.83 1.96 0.37
C ILE A 111 5.70 1.97 -1.14
N GLY A 112 5.86 0.80 -1.79
CA GLY A 112 5.49 0.62 -3.19
C GLY A 112 4.13 -0.06 -3.27
N SER A 113 3.18 0.55 -3.97
CA SER A 113 1.80 0.07 -4.05
C SER A 113 1.29 -0.04 -5.49
N SER A 114 0.31 -0.91 -5.74
CA SER A 114 -0.36 -1.00 -7.05
C SER A 114 -1.74 -0.39 -6.95
N HIS A 115 -1.93 0.85 -7.41
CA HIS A 115 -3.24 1.51 -7.42
C HIS A 115 -3.93 1.46 -8.77
N ILE A 116 -3.14 1.46 -9.85
CA ILE A 116 -3.65 1.55 -11.22
C ILE A 116 -3.37 0.28 -12.00
N LEU A 117 -4.39 -0.20 -12.70
CA LEU A 117 -4.34 -1.33 -13.62
C LEU A 117 -5.03 -0.97 -14.93
N ARG A 118 -4.32 -1.17 -16.05
CA ARG A 118 -4.81 -0.77 -17.38
C ARG A 118 -5.30 0.68 -17.41
N TYR A 119 -4.58 1.59 -16.77
CA TYR A 119 -4.97 2.98 -16.61
C TYR A 119 -6.26 3.23 -15.80
N TYR A 120 -6.84 2.23 -15.13
CA TYR A 120 -7.96 2.44 -14.21
C TYR A 120 -7.55 2.17 -12.77
N ASP A 121 -8.13 2.91 -11.84
CA ASP A 121 -8.12 2.51 -10.43
C ASP A 121 -9.22 1.46 -10.24
N PRO A 122 -8.92 0.25 -9.69
CA PRO A 122 -9.92 -0.76 -9.36
C PRO A 122 -10.98 -0.29 -8.36
N TYR A 123 -10.81 0.89 -7.75
CA TYR A 123 -11.85 1.64 -7.07
C TYR A 123 -13.10 1.84 -7.93
N TYR A 124 -12.92 2.23 -9.20
CA TYR A 124 -14.00 2.62 -10.08
C TYR A 124 -14.58 1.44 -10.87
N GLU A 125 -15.88 1.52 -11.18
CA GLU A 125 -16.62 0.55 -11.98
C GLU A 125 -15.99 0.30 -13.37
N ASP A 126 -15.30 1.29 -13.92
CA ASP A 126 -14.71 1.20 -15.25
C ASP A 126 -13.65 0.10 -15.37
N TYR A 127 -12.82 -0.09 -14.32
CA TYR A 127 -11.87 -1.20 -14.27
C TYR A 127 -12.58 -2.55 -14.44
N TRP A 128 -13.71 -2.72 -13.73
CA TRP A 128 -14.48 -3.95 -13.70
C TRP A 128 -15.32 -4.18 -14.94
N SER A 129 -15.57 -3.15 -15.75
CA SER A 129 -16.28 -3.31 -17.03
C SER A 129 -15.46 -4.07 -18.10
N GLY A 130 -14.14 -4.19 -17.91
CA GLY A 130 -13.23 -4.78 -18.89
C GLY A 130 -13.03 -3.95 -20.16
N LYS A 131 -13.63 -2.75 -20.24
CA LYS A 131 -13.46 -1.84 -21.37
C LYS A 131 -12.06 -1.21 -21.37
N PRO A 132 -11.47 -0.92 -22.55
CA PRO A 132 -10.21 -0.21 -22.61
C PRO A 132 -10.34 1.22 -22.05
N ALA A 133 -9.26 1.75 -21.49
CA ALA A 133 -9.19 3.15 -21.09
C ALA A 133 -9.35 4.10 -22.29
N PRO A 134 -10.03 5.25 -22.12
CA PRO A 134 -10.17 6.23 -23.19
C PRO A 134 -8.83 6.57 -23.85
N GLY A 135 -8.78 6.51 -25.18
CA GLY A 135 -7.57 6.83 -25.94
C GLY A 135 -6.42 5.81 -25.83
N LYS A 136 -6.65 4.63 -25.21
CA LYS A 136 -5.66 3.55 -25.12
C LYS A 136 -6.14 2.33 -25.91
N ASP A 137 -5.39 1.95 -26.95
CA ASP A 137 -5.66 0.74 -27.73
C ASP A 137 -4.93 -0.47 -27.13
N LEU A 138 -5.23 -0.77 -25.86
CA LEU A 138 -4.70 -1.97 -25.21
C LEU A 138 -5.62 -3.19 -25.37
N GLY A 139 -6.85 -2.97 -25.87
CA GLY A 139 -7.91 -3.97 -25.87
C GLY A 139 -8.27 -4.44 -24.45
N ALA A 140 -9.34 -5.24 -24.36
CA ALA A 140 -9.56 -6.05 -23.17
C ALA A 140 -8.57 -7.23 -23.18
N PRO A 141 -7.96 -7.61 -22.04
CA PRO A 141 -7.15 -8.82 -22.00
C PRO A 141 -7.99 -10.05 -22.41
N ASP A 142 -7.34 -11.10 -22.90
CA ASP A 142 -8.05 -12.24 -23.51
C ASP A 142 -9.14 -12.85 -22.61
N TYR A 143 -8.89 -12.93 -21.30
CA TYR A 143 -9.86 -13.44 -20.32
C TYR A 143 -11.06 -12.52 -20.10
N ALA A 144 -10.97 -11.25 -20.51
CA ALA A 144 -12.01 -10.23 -20.42
C ALA A 144 -12.78 -10.04 -21.72
N LYS A 145 -12.30 -10.60 -22.84
CA LYS A 145 -12.97 -10.50 -24.15
C LYS A 145 -14.37 -11.10 -24.08
N ASN A 146 -15.33 -10.37 -24.64
CA ASN A 146 -16.76 -10.73 -24.68
C ASN A 146 -17.45 -10.83 -23.31
N LYS A 147 -16.82 -10.37 -22.22
CA LYS A 147 -17.47 -10.20 -20.92
C LYS A 147 -17.98 -8.76 -20.80
N GLU A 148 -19.19 -8.59 -20.27
CA GLU A 148 -19.70 -7.26 -19.90
C GLU A 148 -19.05 -6.73 -18.61
N ARG A 149 -18.56 -7.64 -17.76
CA ARG A 149 -17.90 -7.35 -16.49
C ARG A 149 -16.88 -8.44 -16.14
N LEU A 150 -15.78 -8.04 -15.52
CA LEU A 150 -14.82 -8.93 -14.87
C LEU A 150 -15.43 -9.56 -13.62
N SER A 151 -15.13 -10.84 -13.43
CA SER A 151 -15.34 -11.48 -12.13
C SER A 151 -14.31 -10.97 -11.11
N LEU A 152 -14.59 -11.15 -9.81
CA LEU A 152 -13.58 -10.90 -8.76
C LEU A 152 -12.30 -11.69 -9.01
N GLU A 153 -12.42 -12.94 -9.46
CA GLU A 153 -11.29 -13.81 -9.74
C GLU A 153 -10.41 -13.25 -10.88
N ASP A 154 -11.02 -12.79 -11.97
CA ASP A 154 -10.30 -12.18 -13.08
C ASP A 154 -9.56 -10.91 -12.64
N GLY A 155 -10.22 -10.05 -11.88
CA GLY A 155 -9.61 -8.82 -11.38
C GLY A 155 -8.45 -9.08 -10.42
N LEU A 156 -8.63 -10.01 -9.48
CA LEU A 156 -7.57 -10.46 -8.57
C LEU A 156 -6.38 -11.05 -9.32
N ARG A 157 -6.63 -11.86 -10.36
CA ARG A 157 -5.56 -12.44 -11.17
C ARG A 157 -4.69 -11.37 -11.78
N GLU A 158 -5.31 -10.37 -12.41
CA GLU A 158 -4.62 -9.24 -13.01
C GLU A 158 -3.88 -8.38 -11.98
N TYR A 159 -4.49 -8.18 -10.80
CA TYR A 159 -3.88 -7.49 -9.68
C TYR A 159 -2.60 -8.17 -9.21
N PHE A 160 -2.63 -9.48 -9.01
CA PHE A 160 -1.41 -10.21 -8.65
C PHE A 160 -0.39 -10.23 -9.80
N GLU A 161 -0.82 -10.24 -11.06
CA GLU A 161 0.09 -10.12 -12.21
C GLU A 161 0.78 -8.74 -12.27
N SER A 162 0.08 -7.65 -11.94
CA SER A 162 0.70 -6.33 -11.84
C SER A 162 1.70 -6.27 -10.69
N ILE A 163 1.38 -6.83 -9.53
CA ILE A 163 2.30 -6.91 -8.40
C ILE A 163 3.53 -7.75 -8.75
N LEU A 164 3.36 -8.89 -9.42
CA LEU A 164 4.48 -9.73 -9.86
C LEU A 164 5.39 -9.00 -10.85
N PHE A 165 4.81 -8.22 -11.77
CA PHE A 165 5.58 -7.36 -12.65
C PHE A 165 6.32 -6.30 -11.85
N ASN A 166 5.62 -5.58 -10.98
CA ASN A 166 6.18 -4.46 -10.22
C ASN A 166 7.29 -4.93 -9.26
N SER A 167 7.10 -6.05 -8.57
CA SER A 167 8.10 -6.63 -7.67
C SER A 167 9.38 -7.03 -8.40
N LYS A 168 9.31 -7.35 -9.70
CA LYS A 168 10.48 -7.65 -10.54
C LYS A 168 11.16 -6.40 -11.10
N ASN A 169 10.42 -5.36 -11.44
CA ASN A 169 10.95 -4.22 -12.21
C ASN A 169 11.28 -2.98 -11.37
N TYR A 170 10.74 -2.86 -10.15
CA TYR A 170 11.03 -1.77 -9.23
C TYR A 170 11.84 -2.26 -8.03
N ASP A 171 12.78 -1.42 -7.58
CA ASP A 171 13.72 -1.75 -6.49
C ASP A 171 13.77 -0.69 -5.39
N ASN A 172 13.29 0.52 -5.63
CA ASN A 172 13.51 1.67 -4.75
C ASN A 172 12.37 1.96 -3.77
N TYR A 173 11.68 0.91 -3.34
CA TYR A 173 10.76 0.93 -2.21
C TYR A 173 11.32 0.06 -1.07
N ASP A 174 10.75 0.11 0.13
CA ASP A 174 11.19 -0.69 1.27
C ASP A 174 10.27 -1.89 1.51
N ILE A 175 8.97 -1.67 1.36
CA ILE A 175 7.94 -2.70 1.46
C ILE A 175 6.92 -2.58 0.34
N TYR A 176 6.26 -3.69 0.04
CA TYR A 176 5.11 -3.71 -0.86
C TYR A 176 3.81 -3.56 -0.05
N GLY A 177 3.02 -2.53 -0.37
CA GLY A 177 1.75 -2.20 0.29
C GLY A 177 0.63 -3.20 -0.03
N HIS A 178 -0.35 -3.29 0.87
CA HIS A 178 -1.67 -3.94 0.72
C HIS A 178 -1.84 -4.90 -0.49
N LEU A 179 -1.18 -6.06 -0.46
CA LEU A 179 -1.04 -6.99 -1.59
C LEU A 179 -2.34 -7.54 -2.20
N ASP A 180 -3.50 -7.35 -1.57
CA ASP A 180 -4.83 -7.73 -2.06
C ASP A 180 -5.85 -6.57 -1.98
N TYR A 181 -5.36 -5.32 -2.03
CA TYR A 181 -6.12 -4.06 -2.01
C TYR A 181 -7.38 -4.05 -2.89
N ILE A 182 -7.29 -4.61 -4.09
CA ILE A 182 -8.38 -4.66 -5.07
C ILE A 182 -9.71 -5.18 -4.49
N VAL A 183 -9.66 -6.05 -3.47
CA VAL A 183 -10.83 -6.63 -2.83
C VAL A 183 -11.64 -5.62 -2.03
N ARG A 184 -11.00 -4.57 -1.51
CA ARG A 184 -11.66 -3.45 -0.81
C ARG A 184 -12.73 -2.84 -1.70
N TYR A 185 -12.40 -2.65 -2.97
CA TYR A 185 -13.20 -1.79 -3.82
C TYR A 185 -14.05 -2.47 -4.86
N ALA A 186 -13.91 -3.77 -5.11
CA ALA A 186 -14.70 -4.51 -6.09
C ALA A 186 -16.20 -4.13 -6.03
N PRO A 187 -16.64 -3.14 -6.84
CA PRO A 187 -17.90 -2.46 -6.59
C PRO A 187 -19.02 -3.32 -7.13
N GLY A 188 -20.22 -3.14 -6.60
CA GLY A 188 -21.36 -4.01 -6.93
C GLY A 188 -21.30 -5.44 -6.38
N LEU A 189 -20.22 -5.83 -5.67
CA LEU A 189 -20.13 -7.12 -4.98
C LEU A 189 -20.54 -7.00 -3.51
N SER A 190 -21.32 -7.96 -3.04
CA SER A 190 -21.63 -8.18 -1.63
C SER A 190 -20.37 -8.50 -0.82
N LYS A 191 -20.45 -8.41 0.51
CA LYS A 191 -19.33 -8.79 1.38
C LYS A 191 -18.94 -10.26 1.20
N GLU A 192 -19.93 -11.13 1.01
CA GLU A 192 -19.73 -12.54 0.72
C GLU A 192 -19.05 -12.75 -0.64
N GLU A 193 -19.44 -11.98 -1.66
CA GLU A 193 -18.84 -12.04 -3.00
C GLU A 193 -17.40 -11.52 -3.01
N LYS A 194 -17.07 -10.54 -2.16
CA LYS A 194 -15.69 -10.05 -1.95
C LYS A 194 -14.80 -11.05 -1.22
N ASN A 195 -15.37 -12.10 -0.63
CA ASN A 195 -14.59 -13.09 0.09
C ASN A 195 -13.93 -14.09 -0.88
N TYR A 196 -12.67 -13.85 -1.21
CA TYR A 196 -11.85 -14.76 -2.02
C TYR A 196 -10.95 -15.67 -1.18
N SER A 197 -10.50 -16.78 -1.74
CA SER A 197 -9.48 -17.64 -1.14
C SER A 197 -8.09 -17.30 -1.74
N PRO A 198 -7.11 -16.85 -0.93
CA PRO A 198 -5.75 -16.64 -1.41
C PRO A 198 -5.10 -17.90 -2.01
N MET A 199 -5.55 -19.08 -1.59
CA MET A 199 -5.00 -20.35 -2.10
C MET A 199 -5.26 -20.55 -3.59
N ASP A 200 -6.32 -19.96 -4.15
CA ASP A 200 -6.63 -20.04 -5.58
C ASP A 200 -5.57 -19.32 -6.44
N PHE A 201 -4.82 -18.41 -5.82
CA PHE A 201 -3.72 -17.64 -6.41
C PHE A 201 -2.36 -18.03 -5.83
N LYS A 202 -2.26 -19.17 -5.14
CA LYS A 202 -1.05 -19.58 -4.42
C LYS A 202 0.23 -19.48 -5.25
N ASN A 203 0.21 -19.94 -6.50
CA ASN A 203 1.42 -19.97 -7.32
C ASN A 203 1.94 -18.57 -7.64
N ILE A 204 1.07 -17.63 -8.00
CA ILE A 204 1.49 -16.26 -8.30
C ILE A 204 1.88 -15.51 -7.02
N ILE A 205 1.14 -15.73 -5.92
CA ILE A 205 1.49 -15.16 -4.61
C ILE A 205 2.87 -15.65 -4.15
N ASP A 206 3.16 -16.95 -4.26
CA ASP A 206 4.48 -17.49 -3.90
C ASP A 206 5.60 -16.81 -4.72
N GLU A 207 5.40 -16.58 -6.01
CA GLU A 207 6.40 -15.91 -6.86
C GLU A 207 6.57 -14.41 -6.52
N ILE A 208 5.48 -13.71 -6.19
CA ILE A 208 5.52 -12.34 -5.69
C ILE A 208 6.34 -12.28 -4.40
N LEU A 209 5.99 -13.10 -3.41
CA LEU A 209 6.61 -13.09 -2.09
C LEU A 209 8.10 -13.44 -2.17
N LYS A 210 8.46 -14.48 -2.94
CA LYS A 210 9.88 -14.81 -3.19
C LYS A 210 10.64 -13.68 -3.87
N GLY A 211 10.02 -12.99 -4.84
CA GLY A 211 10.62 -11.86 -5.53
C GLY A 211 10.93 -10.69 -4.57
N ILE A 212 9.96 -10.35 -3.71
CA ILE A 212 10.11 -9.34 -2.66
C ILE A 212 11.23 -9.73 -1.69
N ILE A 213 11.23 -10.97 -1.19
CA ILE A 213 12.25 -11.49 -0.26
C ILE A 213 13.64 -11.45 -0.90
N ALA A 214 13.78 -11.90 -2.14
CA ALA A 214 15.06 -11.96 -2.86
C ALA A 214 15.72 -10.58 -3.04
N LYS A 215 14.92 -9.51 -3.04
CA LYS A 215 15.37 -8.12 -3.11
C LYS A 215 15.64 -7.48 -1.74
N GLY A 216 15.49 -8.24 -0.65
CA GLY A 216 15.63 -7.74 0.71
C GLY A 216 14.52 -6.75 1.10
N LYS A 217 13.33 -6.88 0.51
CA LYS A 217 12.16 -6.03 0.75
C LYS A 217 11.15 -6.74 1.66
N GLY A 218 10.23 -5.96 2.21
CA GLY A 218 9.17 -6.47 3.09
C GLY A 218 7.77 -6.39 2.50
N ILE A 219 6.80 -6.81 3.30
CA ILE A 219 5.36 -6.61 3.03
C ILE A 219 4.70 -5.83 4.16
N GLU A 220 3.52 -5.31 3.89
CA GLU A 220 2.66 -4.67 4.88
C GLU A 220 1.60 -5.63 5.45
N ILE A 221 1.24 -5.45 6.72
CA ILE A 221 -0.10 -5.77 7.24
C ILE A 221 -0.88 -4.46 7.38
N ASN A 222 -1.80 -4.24 6.46
CA ASN A 222 -2.64 -3.06 6.39
C ASN A 222 -4.00 -3.36 7.02
N THR A 223 -4.42 -2.59 8.02
CA THR A 223 -5.67 -2.87 8.74
C THR A 223 -6.91 -2.22 8.13
N SER A 224 -6.78 -1.54 6.98
CA SER A 224 -7.93 -0.92 6.30
C SER A 224 -9.03 -1.90 5.94
N GLY A 225 -8.73 -3.17 5.65
CA GLY A 225 -9.76 -4.17 5.37
C GLY A 225 -10.77 -4.35 6.52
N ILE A 226 -10.31 -4.18 7.77
CA ILE A 226 -11.15 -4.20 8.96
C ILE A 226 -12.02 -2.94 9.02
N LYS A 227 -11.43 -1.78 8.73
CA LYS A 227 -12.09 -0.47 8.66
C LYS A 227 -13.25 -0.46 7.65
N TYR A 228 -13.07 -1.07 6.48
CA TYR A 228 -14.11 -1.21 5.46
C TYR A 228 -15.06 -2.39 5.68
N GLY A 229 -14.98 -3.06 6.83
CA GLY A 229 -15.93 -4.10 7.22
C GLY A 229 -15.72 -5.45 6.55
N LEU A 230 -14.58 -5.70 5.88
CA LEU A 230 -14.25 -7.01 5.30
C LEU A 230 -13.95 -8.06 6.38
N GLY A 231 -13.46 -7.62 7.54
CA GLY A 231 -13.20 -8.49 8.70
C GLY A 231 -11.84 -9.19 8.68
N TYR A 232 -10.92 -8.72 7.82
CA TYR A 232 -9.54 -9.20 7.75
C TYR A 232 -8.59 -8.06 7.35
N THR A 233 -7.30 -8.22 7.61
CA THR A 233 -6.23 -7.31 7.17
C THR A 233 -5.92 -7.50 5.68
N HIS A 234 -5.29 -6.51 5.05
CA HIS A 234 -4.69 -6.63 3.73
C HIS A 234 -3.16 -6.81 3.86
N PRO A 235 -2.57 -7.92 3.39
CA PRO A 235 -3.24 -9.07 2.85
C PRO A 235 -3.90 -9.96 3.91
N LYS A 236 -4.79 -10.84 3.46
CA LYS A 236 -5.35 -11.91 4.30
C LYS A 236 -4.25 -12.69 5.02
N GLU A 237 -4.52 -13.10 6.26
CA GLU A 237 -3.57 -13.80 7.16
C GLU A 237 -2.84 -14.98 6.50
N TRP A 238 -3.49 -15.72 5.60
CA TRP A 238 -2.84 -16.81 4.87
C TRP A 238 -1.60 -16.32 4.08
N ILE A 239 -1.67 -15.16 3.43
CA ILE A 239 -0.55 -14.58 2.66
C ILE A 239 0.57 -14.15 3.63
N VAL A 240 0.22 -13.56 4.77
CA VAL A 240 1.18 -13.17 5.82
C VAL A 240 1.93 -14.38 6.35
N LYS A 241 1.20 -15.44 6.71
CA LYS A 241 1.78 -16.71 7.13
C LYS A 241 2.66 -17.31 6.03
N ARG A 242 2.20 -17.24 4.77
CA ARG A 242 2.95 -17.77 3.63
C ARG A 242 4.26 -17.01 3.41
N TYR A 243 4.27 -15.69 3.58
CA TYR A 243 5.49 -14.87 3.52
C TYR A 243 6.52 -15.31 4.56
N HIS A 244 6.10 -15.56 5.80
CA HIS A 244 6.96 -16.09 6.85
C HIS A 244 7.50 -17.49 6.52
N GLU A 245 6.64 -18.41 6.05
CA GLU A 245 7.05 -19.77 5.62
C GLU A 245 8.07 -19.77 4.48
N LEU A 246 8.05 -18.75 3.63
CA LEU A 246 9.01 -18.56 2.53
C LEU A 246 10.31 -17.87 2.98
N GLY A 247 10.45 -17.55 4.27
CA GLY A 247 11.65 -16.93 4.85
C GLY A 247 11.61 -15.40 4.89
N GLY A 248 10.45 -14.78 4.71
CA GLY A 248 10.27 -13.34 4.84
C GLY A 248 10.27 -12.90 6.30
N GLU A 249 11.08 -11.89 6.63
CA GLU A 249 11.22 -11.36 7.99
C GLU A 249 10.82 -9.87 8.11
N ILE A 250 10.86 -9.12 7.00
CA ILE A 250 10.61 -7.68 7.01
C ILE A 250 9.10 -7.46 6.84
N ILE A 251 8.43 -7.09 7.92
CA ILE A 251 6.98 -6.87 7.92
C ILE A 251 6.62 -5.61 8.68
N THR A 252 5.84 -4.73 8.06
CA THR A 252 5.39 -3.48 8.68
C THR A 252 3.90 -3.53 8.98
N VAL A 253 3.41 -2.62 9.82
CA VAL A 253 1.98 -2.48 10.11
C VAL A 253 1.55 -1.05 9.89
N GLY A 254 0.43 -0.89 9.19
CA GLY A 254 -0.14 0.38 8.81
C GLY A 254 -1.66 0.38 8.90
N SER A 255 -2.25 1.52 9.27
CA SER A 255 -3.71 1.66 9.35
C SER A 255 -4.38 2.17 8.08
N ASP A 256 -3.60 2.79 7.18
CA ASP A 256 -4.10 3.48 5.99
C ASP A 256 -5.17 4.53 6.45
N ALA A 257 -4.81 5.25 7.51
CA ALA A 257 -5.67 6.26 8.11
C ALA A 257 -5.67 7.53 7.27
N HIS A 258 -6.84 7.88 6.74
CA HIS A 258 -7.12 9.14 6.04
C HIS A 258 -7.83 10.18 6.93
N GLN A 259 -8.00 9.85 8.20
CA GLN A 259 -8.56 10.71 9.25
C GLN A 259 -8.12 10.19 10.60
N LYS A 260 -8.07 11.07 11.60
CA LYS A 260 -7.49 10.77 12.92
C LYS A 260 -8.20 9.60 13.63
N GLU A 261 -9.50 9.42 13.42
CA GLU A 261 -10.30 8.36 14.02
C GLU A 261 -9.83 6.95 13.61
N HIS A 262 -9.17 6.84 12.46
CA HIS A 262 -8.71 5.57 11.90
C HIS A 262 -7.26 5.22 12.26
N ILE A 263 -6.53 6.11 12.93
CA ILE A 263 -5.14 5.85 13.35
C ILE A 263 -5.10 4.63 14.27
N ALA A 264 -4.18 3.71 13.98
CA ALA A 264 -4.03 2.42 14.67
C ALA A 264 -5.30 1.56 14.76
N TYR A 265 -6.31 1.82 13.90
CA TYR A 265 -7.55 1.04 13.90
C TYR A 265 -7.25 -0.43 13.53
N GLY A 266 -7.77 -1.40 14.28
CA GLY A 266 -7.56 -2.84 14.02
C GLY A 266 -6.17 -3.39 14.36
N PHE A 267 -5.36 -2.64 15.12
CA PHE A 267 -4.01 -3.07 15.51
C PHE A 267 -3.99 -4.26 16.47
N ASP A 268 -5.05 -4.49 17.24
CA ASP A 268 -5.21 -5.74 18.00
C ASP A 268 -5.25 -6.96 17.06
N THR A 269 -6.00 -6.87 15.97
CA THR A 269 -6.10 -7.93 14.96
C THR A 269 -4.78 -8.13 14.23
N ALA A 270 -4.10 -7.05 13.82
CA ALA A 270 -2.79 -7.17 13.18
C ALA A 270 -1.73 -7.81 14.11
N ALA A 271 -1.78 -7.54 15.42
CA ALA A 271 -0.91 -8.22 16.38
C ALA A 271 -1.18 -9.74 16.43
N SER A 272 -2.45 -10.14 16.47
CA SER A 272 -2.82 -11.57 16.40
C SER A 272 -2.39 -12.22 15.08
N VAL A 273 -2.55 -11.53 13.94
CA VAL A 273 -2.10 -12.02 12.62
C VAL A 273 -0.58 -12.26 12.62
N LEU A 274 0.21 -11.35 13.18
CA LEU A 274 1.67 -11.51 13.31
C LEU A 274 2.02 -12.73 14.17
N GLU A 275 1.45 -12.83 15.37
CA GLU A 275 1.69 -13.94 16.31
C GLU A 275 1.31 -15.30 15.70
N ASN A 276 0.11 -15.41 15.12
CA ASN A 276 -0.38 -16.64 14.50
C ASN A 276 0.41 -17.04 13.26
N SER A 277 0.99 -16.07 12.56
CA SER A 277 1.86 -16.30 11.39
C SER A 277 3.29 -16.69 11.77
N GLY A 278 3.65 -16.59 13.06
CA GLY A 278 4.95 -17.02 13.61
C GLY A 278 5.97 -15.90 13.78
N PHE A 279 5.58 -14.64 13.55
CA PHE A 279 6.47 -13.50 13.78
C PHE A 279 6.70 -13.26 15.27
N LYS A 280 7.91 -12.81 15.61
CA LYS A 280 8.29 -12.35 16.96
C LYS A 280 8.57 -10.85 17.02
N TYR A 281 8.65 -10.24 15.84
CA TYR A 281 8.98 -8.85 15.63
C TYR A 281 8.15 -8.32 14.47
N TYR A 282 7.93 -7.01 14.44
CA TYR A 282 7.57 -6.26 13.25
C TYR A 282 8.64 -5.19 13.00
N CYS A 283 8.65 -4.57 11.83
CA CYS A 283 9.64 -3.59 11.44
C CYS A 283 9.08 -2.17 11.52
N ILE A 284 9.94 -1.25 11.94
CA ILE A 284 9.85 0.17 11.58
C ILE A 284 11.04 0.53 10.69
N PHE A 285 10.98 1.66 9.99
CA PHE A 285 12.04 2.11 9.10
C PHE A 285 12.57 3.47 9.52
N ARG A 286 13.90 3.62 9.47
CA ARG A 286 14.57 4.92 9.61
C ARG A 286 15.64 5.03 8.54
N ASN A 287 15.64 6.13 7.80
CA ASN A 287 16.55 6.32 6.67
C ASN A 287 16.62 5.08 5.75
N ARG A 288 15.46 4.52 5.38
CA ARG A 288 15.34 3.33 4.51
C ARG A 288 15.91 2.03 5.09
N LYS A 289 16.18 1.97 6.40
CA LYS A 289 16.71 0.77 7.08
C LYS A 289 15.68 0.17 8.03
N PRO A 290 15.41 -1.15 7.95
CA PRO A 290 14.49 -1.81 8.86
C PRO A 290 15.10 -1.95 10.26
N GLU A 291 14.29 -1.71 11.27
CA GLU A 291 14.56 -1.99 12.67
C GLU A 291 13.47 -2.90 13.24
N PHE A 292 13.89 -4.01 13.85
CA PHE A 292 12.99 -5.04 14.35
C PHE A 292 12.53 -4.72 15.77
N ILE A 293 11.24 -4.46 15.91
CA ILE A 293 10.55 -4.16 17.16
C ILE A 293 9.83 -5.42 17.63
N LYS A 294 10.13 -5.84 18.86
CA LYS A 294 9.52 -7.02 19.46
C LYS A 294 8.01 -6.82 19.65
N LEU A 295 7.23 -7.85 19.36
CA LEU A 295 5.79 -7.89 19.65
C LEU A 295 5.51 -7.83 21.15
#